data_AF-A0A5C7LJ53-F1
#
_entry.id   AF-A0A5C7LJ53-F1
#
_cell.length_a   1.000
_cell.length_b   1.000
_cell.length_c   1.000
_cell.angle_alpha   90.00
_cell.angle_beta   90.00
_cell.angle_gamma   90.00
#
_symmetry.space_group_name_H-M   'P 1'
#
loop_
_entity.id
_entity.type
_entity.pdbx_description
1 polymer ?
#
loop_
_entity_poly.entity_id
_entity_poly.type
_entity_poly.pdbx_seq_one_letter_code
_entity_poly.pdbx_strand_id
1 'polypeptide(L)'
;MKIISSGRQTGKTTTLVERVKGGVQRGDGTWSRVLIVATDREAQRIAREYHLDPRQILSNQTWNRLNVQPPEELLLDNLEDWLYSQLGMVPSMITTALPVTVGRWGLPEPTDG
;
A
#
# COMPACT_ATOMS: atom_id res chain seq x y z
N MET A 1 1.73 2.20 -11.42
CA MET A 1 1.90 1.87 -9.99
C MET A 1 2.56 0.50 -9.88
N LYS A 2 3.62 0.39 -9.08
CA LYS A 2 4.33 -0.85 -8.77
C LYS A 2 3.98 -1.26 -7.34
N ILE A 3 3.55 -2.51 -7.15
CA ILE A 3 3.26 -3.05 -5.82
C ILE A 3 4.48 -3.80 -5.31
N ILE A 4 4.91 -3.48 -4.08
CA ILE A 4 6.05 -4.12 -3.42
C ILE A 4 5.55 -4.66 -2.09
N SER A 5 5.56 -5.98 -1.97
CA SER A 5 5.04 -6.66 -0.79
C SER A 5 6.14 -7.34 0.01
N SER A 6 5.90 -7.45 1.31
CA SER A 6 6.70 -8.28 2.18
C SER A 6 5.78 -9.12 3.07
N GLY A 7 5.97 -10.45 3.06
CA GLY A 7 5.24 -11.38 3.93
C GLY A 7 5.79 -11.37 5.38
N ARG A 8 4.99 -11.88 6.33
CA ARG A 8 5.26 -11.92 7.79
C ARG A 8 6.67 -12.38 8.16
N GLN A 9 7.60 -11.45 8.43
CA GLN A 9 8.88 -11.72 9.11
C GLN A 9 9.44 -10.46 9.78
N THR A 10 10.12 -10.64 10.90
CA THR A 10 10.78 -9.59 11.71
C THR A 10 11.85 -8.84 10.91
N GLY A 11 11.85 -7.50 10.96
CA GLY A 11 12.88 -6.63 10.33
C GLY A 11 12.55 -6.11 8.92
N LYS A 12 11.44 -6.53 8.29
CA LYS A 12 11.07 -6.11 6.93
C LYS A 12 10.36 -4.76 6.87
N THR A 13 9.61 -4.39 7.90
CA THR A 13 8.98 -3.07 8.02
C THR A 13 10.04 -1.97 7.90
N THR A 14 11.24 -2.14 8.48
CA THR A 14 12.36 -1.20 8.33
C THR A 14 12.81 -1.08 6.88
N THR A 15 12.95 -2.18 6.14
CA THR A 15 13.31 -2.14 4.70
C THR A 15 12.26 -1.43 3.84
N LEU A 16 10.97 -1.69 4.11
CA LEU A 16 9.88 -0.99 3.41
C LEU A 16 9.89 0.51 3.75
N VAL A 17 10.12 0.84 5.01
CA VAL A 17 10.21 2.22 5.49
C VAL A 17 11.38 2.97 4.85
N GLU A 18 12.58 2.38 4.79
CA GLU A 18 13.73 3.00 4.11
C GLU A 18 13.44 3.28 2.62
N ARG A 19 12.66 2.40 1.98
CA ARG A 19 12.22 2.63 0.60
C ARG A 19 11.22 3.77 0.48
N VAL A 20 10.28 3.88 1.43
CA VAL A 20 9.26 4.95 1.47
C VAL A 20 9.89 6.32 1.74
N LYS A 21 10.94 6.39 2.57
CA LYS A 21 11.72 7.61 2.81
C LYS A 21 12.24 8.25 1.52
N GLY A 22 12.58 7.44 0.53
CA GLY A 22 13.00 7.93 -0.80
C GLY A 22 11.87 8.37 -1.71
N GLY A 23 10.62 8.44 -1.23
CA GLY A 23 9.49 8.99 -1.97
C GLY A 23 9.60 10.50 -2.13
N VAL A 24 8.99 11.04 -3.19
CA VAL A 24 8.95 12.47 -3.49
C VAL A 24 7.52 12.96 -3.32
N GLN A 25 7.35 14.07 -2.61
CA GLN A 25 6.05 14.73 -2.50
C GLN A 25 5.72 15.42 -3.82
N ARG A 26 4.50 15.19 -4.31
CA ARG A 26 3.95 15.79 -5.52
C ARG A 26 3.28 17.14 -5.20
N GLY A 27 3.05 17.95 -6.23
CA GLY A 27 2.44 19.28 -6.08
C GLY A 27 1.01 19.29 -5.53
N ASP A 28 0.33 18.13 -5.53
CA ASP A 28 -0.99 17.92 -4.93
C ASP A 28 -0.93 17.47 -3.45
N GLY A 29 0.28 17.38 -2.87
CA GLY A 29 0.50 16.93 -1.50
C GLY A 29 0.41 15.40 -1.32
N THR A 30 0.34 14.63 -2.41
CA THR A 30 0.48 13.17 -2.41
C THR A 30 1.95 12.76 -2.50
N TRP A 31 2.25 11.49 -2.24
CA TRP A 31 3.61 10.97 -2.26
C TRP A 31 3.81 9.93 -3.36
N SER A 32 4.97 9.93 -4.02
CA SER A 32 5.29 8.94 -5.05
C SER A 32 5.46 7.52 -4.49
N ARG A 33 5.72 7.38 -3.19
CA ARG A 33 5.84 6.10 -2.49
C ARG A 33 5.02 6.12 -1.21
N VAL A 34 4.19 5.11 -1.02
CA VAL A 34 3.29 4.98 0.13
C VAL A 34 3.39 3.55 0.67
N LEU A 35 3.51 3.41 1.99
CA LEU A 35 3.39 2.13 2.70
C LEU A 35 1.99 1.98 3.25
N ILE A 36 1.38 0.84 2.96
CA ILE A 36 0.13 0.41 3.57
C ILE A 36 0.44 -0.62 4.65
N VAL A 37 -0.14 -0.38 5.83
CA VAL A 37 -0.04 -1.27 7.00
C VAL A 37 -1.44 -1.69 7.47
N ALA A 38 -1.49 -2.65 8.40
CA ALA A 38 -2.74 -3.24 8.83
C ALA A 38 -3.68 -2.25 9.52
N THR A 39 -3.15 -1.35 10.36
CA THR A 39 -3.97 -0.48 11.23
C THR A 39 -3.47 0.98 11.27
N ASP A 40 -4.37 1.93 11.54
CA ASP A 40 -3.98 3.34 11.70
C ASP A 40 -3.02 3.55 12.88
N ARG A 41 -3.16 2.75 13.95
CA ARG A 41 -2.26 2.81 15.11
C ARG A 41 -0.85 2.44 14.72
N GLU A 42 -0.69 1.40 13.90
CA GLU A 42 0.61 0.99 13.37
C GLU A 42 1.16 2.04 12.40
N ALA A 43 0.32 2.60 11.53
CA ALA A 43 0.72 3.65 10.61
C ALA A 43 1.27 4.87 11.36
N GLN A 44 0.57 5.32 12.42
CA GLN A 44 1.00 6.41 13.27
C GLN A 44 2.28 6.08 14.05
N ARG A 45 2.40 4.85 14.57
CA ARG A 45 3.61 4.40 15.27
C ARG A 45 4.82 4.50 14.33
N ILE A 46 4.74 3.94 13.13
CA ILE A 46 5.81 3.94 12.15
C ILE A 46 6.13 5.36 11.68
N ALA A 47 5.11 6.17 11.37
CA ALA A 47 5.33 7.55 10.96
C ALA A 47 6.11 8.35 12.02
N ARG A 48 5.79 8.16 13.31
CA ARG A 48 6.51 8.80 14.41
C ARG A 48 7.91 8.24 14.62
N GLU A 49 8.05 6.91 14.64
CA GLU A 49 9.31 6.21 14.91
C GLU A 49 10.38 6.54 13.84
N TYR A 50 9.96 6.70 12.59
CA TYR A 50 10.86 6.95 11.46
C TYR A 50 10.81 8.37 10.91
N HIS A 51 10.11 9.29 11.61
CA HIS A 51 9.96 10.70 11.23
C HIS A 51 9.47 10.91 9.78
N LEU A 52 8.47 10.12 9.38
CA LEU A 52 7.85 10.20 8.05
C LEU A 52 6.61 11.09 8.06
N ASP A 53 6.25 11.62 6.89
CA ASP A 53 4.95 12.25 6.71
C ASP A 53 3.84 11.19 6.90
N PRO A 54 2.83 11.44 7.75
CA PRO A 54 1.70 10.52 7.93
C PRO A 54 0.95 10.18 6.64
N ARG A 55 1.09 10.97 5.57
CA ARG A 55 0.52 10.68 4.24
C ARG A 55 1.33 9.65 3.45
N GLN A 56 2.55 9.33 3.89
CA GLN A 56 3.39 8.27 3.31
C GLN A 56 3.12 6.90 3.92
N ILE A 57 2.56 6.83 5.13
CA ILE A 57 2.23 5.57 5.81
C ILE A 57 0.74 5.56 6.12
N LEU A 58 -0.03 4.72 5.45
CA LEU A 58 -1.48 4.66 5.58
C LEU A 58 -1.91 3.28 6.06
N SER A 59 -3.05 3.18 6.73
CA SER A 59 -3.67 1.88 6.95
C SER A 59 -4.47 1.43 5.74
N ASN A 60 -4.82 0.14 5.69
CA ASN A 60 -5.78 -0.40 4.71
C ASN A 60 -7.08 0.42 4.68
N GLN A 61 -7.62 0.75 5.86
CA GLN A 61 -8.88 1.49 5.97
C GLN A 61 -8.74 2.91 5.46
N THR A 62 -7.67 3.60 5.84
CA THR A 62 -7.43 4.98 5.42
C THR A 62 -7.17 5.04 3.92
N TRP A 63 -6.38 4.12 3.38
CA TRP A 63 -6.15 3.98 1.94
C TRP A 63 -7.46 3.81 1.16
N ASN A 64 -8.34 2.91 1.61
CA ASN A 64 -9.62 2.66 0.94
C ASN A 64 -10.59 3.86 0.97
N ARG A 65 -10.47 4.72 1.99
CA ARG A 65 -11.28 5.94 2.09
C ARG A 65 -10.72 7.09 1.25
N LEU A 66 -9.42 7.05 0.96
CA LEU A 66 -8.75 8.08 0.17
C LEU A 66 -8.97 7.79 -1.32
N ASN A 67 -9.82 8.59 -1.96
CA ASN A 67 -9.95 8.60 -3.42
C ASN A 67 -8.79 9.38 -4.06
N VAL A 68 -7.56 8.97 -3.79
CA VAL A 68 -6.34 9.62 -4.27
C VAL A 68 -5.76 8.90 -5.47
N GLN A 69 -5.01 9.61 -6.31
CA GLN A 69 -4.27 8.95 -7.39
C GLN A 69 -3.28 7.93 -6.81
N PRO A 70 -3.16 6.76 -7.45
CA PRO A 70 -2.22 5.76 -7.01
C PRO A 70 -0.78 6.29 -7.07
N PRO A 71 0.06 5.99 -6.06
CA PRO A 71 1.47 6.34 -6.06
C PRO A 71 2.23 5.60 -7.18
N GLU A 72 3.47 6.01 -7.42
CA GLU A 72 4.36 5.22 -8.27
C GLU A 72 4.67 3.86 -7.64
N GLU A 73 4.97 3.84 -6.33
CA GLU A 73 5.17 2.61 -5.56
C GLU A 73 4.20 2.51 -4.38
N LEU A 74 3.47 1.41 -4.34
CA LEU A 74 2.64 1.01 -3.21
C LEU A 74 3.35 -0.14 -2.49
N LEU A 75 3.81 0.12 -1.28
CA LEU A 75 4.45 -0.87 -0.43
C LEU A 75 3.39 -1.45 0.50
N LEU A 76 3.39 -2.76 0.69
CA LEU A 76 2.39 -3.44 1.52
C LEU A 76 3.12 -4.22 2.62
N ASP A 77 2.89 -3.82 3.88
CA ASP A 77 3.25 -4.61 5.05
C ASP A 77 2.10 -5.60 5.33
N ASN A 78 2.41 -6.90 5.34
CA ASN A 78 1.44 -8.00 5.41
C ASN A 78 0.43 -8.03 4.24
N LEU A 79 0.95 -8.35 3.05
CA LEU A 79 0.18 -8.51 1.81
C LEU A 79 -1.10 -9.37 1.95
N GLU A 80 -1.05 -10.40 2.78
CA GLU A 80 -2.15 -11.36 2.95
C GLU A 80 -3.42 -10.70 3.50
N ASP A 81 -3.27 -9.85 4.53
CA ASP A 81 -4.39 -9.13 5.14
C ASP A 81 -4.95 -8.06 4.19
N TRP A 82 -4.07 -7.42 3.41
CA TRP A 82 -4.48 -6.45 2.40
C TRP A 82 -5.26 -7.12 1.27
N LEU A 83 -4.75 -8.22 0.71
CA LEU A 83 -5.42 -8.94 -0.37
C LEU A 83 -6.74 -9.56 0.09
N TYR A 84 -6.81 -10.06 1.32
CA TYR A 84 -8.07 -10.51 1.90
C TYR A 84 -9.08 -9.36 1.99
N SER A 85 -8.64 -8.19 2.46
CA SER A 85 -9.49 -6.99 2.55
C SER A 85 -9.92 -6.42 1.20
N GLN A 86 -9.14 -6.60 0.12
CA GLN A 86 -9.45 -6.05 -1.21
C GLN A 86 -10.21 -7.02 -2.11
N LEU A 87 -9.88 -8.31 -2.04
CA LEU A 87 -10.32 -9.31 -3.03
C LEU A 87 -11.24 -10.38 -2.41
N GLY A 88 -11.39 -10.43 -1.08
CA GLY A 88 -12.14 -11.49 -0.40
C GLY A 88 -11.54 -12.89 -0.60
N MET A 89 -10.30 -12.99 -1.08
CA MET A 89 -9.64 -14.25 -1.44
C MET A 89 -8.67 -14.73 -0.34
N VAL A 90 -8.61 -16.05 -0.16
CA VAL A 90 -7.78 -16.73 0.85
C VAL A 90 -6.31 -16.82 0.37
N PRO A 91 -5.30 -16.56 1.23
CA PRO A 91 -3.88 -16.44 0.84
C PRO A 91 -3.23 -17.67 0.18
N SER A 92 -3.83 -18.85 0.30
CA SER A 92 -3.26 -20.11 -0.19
C SER A 92 -3.10 -20.22 -1.71
N MET A 93 -3.64 -19.26 -2.49
CA MET A 93 -3.50 -19.22 -3.95
C MET A 93 -2.35 -18.33 -4.44
N ILE A 94 -1.62 -17.63 -3.56
CA ILE A 94 -0.67 -16.60 -3.97
C ILE A 94 0.75 -17.09 -3.72
N THR A 95 1.20 -17.96 -4.63
CA THR A 95 2.60 -18.35 -4.71
C THR A 95 3.46 -17.13 -5.01
N THR A 96 4.49 -16.98 -4.18
CA THR A 96 5.62 -16.07 -4.21
C THR A 96 6.06 -15.58 -5.60
N ALA A 97 6.40 -14.29 -5.65
CA ALA A 97 7.07 -13.59 -6.75
C ALA A 97 6.26 -13.47 -8.05
N LEU A 98 5.34 -12.50 -8.09
CA LEU A 98 4.89 -11.94 -9.36
C LEU A 98 5.04 -10.41 -9.33
N PRO A 99 5.58 -9.80 -10.39
CA PRO A 99 5.34 -8.39 -10.66
C PRO A 99 3.84 -8.29 -10.97
N VAL A 100 3.03 -7.98 -9.95
CA VAL A 100 1.63 -7.64 -10.19
C VAL A 100 1.64 -6.26 -10.84
N THR A 101 1.74 -6.25 -12.16
CA THR A 101 1.26 -5.14 -12.97
C THR A 101 -0.26 -5.17 -12.78
N VAL A 102 -0.76 -4.44 -11.78
CA VAL A 102 -2.20 -4.12 -11.73
C VAL A 102 -2.44 -3.21 -12.92
N GLY A 103 -2.77 -3.84 -14.05
CA GLY A 103 -3.27 -3.17 -15.23
C GLY A 103 -4.45 -2.31 -14.82
N ARG A 104 -4.45 -1.08 -15.34
CA ARG A 104 -5.54 -0.09 -15.39
C ARG A 104 -6.76 -0.47 -14.56
N TRP A 105 -6.99 0.28 -13.47
CA TRP A 105 -8.29 0.35 -12.81
C TRP A 105 -9.33 0.80 -13.86
N GLY A 106 -9.88 -0.17 -14.59
CA GLY A 106 -11.11 -0.02 -15.33
C GLY A 106 -12.23 -0.18 -14.31
N LEU A 107 -12.84 0.95 -13.94
CA LEU A 107 -14.18 0.92 -13.38
C LEU A 107 -15.06 0.06 -14.31
N PRO A 108 -15.97 -0.78 -13.81
CA PRO A 108 -16.99 -1.35 -14.67
C PRO A 108 -17.72 -0.18 -15.34
N GLU A 109 -17.71 -0.15 -16.67
CA GLU A 109 -18.58 0.75 -17.41
C GLU A 109 -20.01 0.46 -16.96
N PRO A 110 -20.81 1.49 -16.60
CA PRO A 110 -22.23 1.27 -16.38
C PRO A 110 -22.81 0.75 -17.68
N THR A 111 -23.30 -0.49 -17.67
CA THR A 111 -24.21 -0.97 -18.70
C THR A 111 -25.50 -0.15 -18.59
N ASP A 112 -25.57 0.92 -19.37
CA ASP A 112 -26.82 1.58 -19.71
C ASP A 112 -27.51 0.78 -20.82
N GLY A 113 -28.74 0.33 -20.55
CA GLY A 113 -29.77 0.04 -21.55
C GLY A 113 -29.75 -1.34 -22.20
#